data_AF-A0A075FS85-F1
#
_entry.id   AF-A0A075FS85-F1
#
_cell.length_a   1.000
_cell.length_b   1.000
_cell.length_c   1.000
_cell.angle_alpha   90.00
_cell.angle_beta   90.00
_cell.angle_gamma   90.00
#
_symmetry.space_group_name_H-M   'P 1'
#
loop_
_entity.id
_entity.type
_entity.pdbx_description
1 polymer ?
#
loop_
_entity_poly.entity_id
_entity_poly.type
_entity_poly.pdbx_seq_one_letter_code
_entity_poly.pdbx_strand_id
1 'polypeptide(L)'
;MQCPYHGRVFDLDGQFRSMPEFDAVENFPTDADHLQSFPLAEWNGLLFNTISADDFESFIGEVEARVGWLPIDAFTHDSSRHREYTIDSNWALYVDNYLEGFHIPFVHGDLHDALDYDAYSTELFDGGVLQIGIANDGEPCFDLPEGHPDFGQNIAAYYFWLHPGLMLNFYPWGLSVNLVIPESVDKTRIVYHGFVGDDSMLGKGAGGDLDKVEAEDQFIVEGCQKGVSSVAYERGRYSPTKEAGVHHFHRILTQ
;
A
#
# COMPACT_ATOMS: atom_id res chain seq x y z
N MET A 1 -24.74 18.54 -5.05
CA MET A 1 -23.46 19.24 -5.24
C MET A 1 -23.64 20.40 -6.20
N GLN A 2 -23.03 21.56 -5.94
CA GLN A 2 -23.13 22.73 -6.83
C GLN A 2 -21.73 23.18 -7.28
N CYS A 3 -21.54 23.28 -8.60
CA CYS A 3 -20.31 23.81 -9.20
C CYS A 3 -20.15 25.30 -8.87
N PRO A 4 -19.00 25.74 -8.33
CA PRO A 4 -18.82 27.12 -7.89
C PRO A 4 -18.68 28.12 -9.03
N TYR A 5 -18.47 27.66 -10.28
CA TYR A 5 -18.22 28.58 -11.39
C TYR A 5 -19.51 29.21 -11.92
N HIS A 6 -20.44 28.38 -12.42
CA HIS A 6 -21.70 28.86 -13.02
C HIS A 6 -22.93 28.24 -12.37
N GLY A 7 -22.78 27.63 -11.19
CA GLY A 7 -23.91 27.15 -10.40
C GLY A 7 -24.57 25.87 -10.89
N ARG A 8 -23.93 25.11 -11.79
CA ARG A 8 -24.41 23.79 -12.24
C ARG A 8 -24.63 22.86 -11.03
N VAL A 9 -25.79 22.23 -10.93
CA VAL A 9 -26.17 21.39 -9.79
C VAL A 9 -26.30 19.93 -10.23
N PHE A 10 -25.79 19.05 -9.38
CA PHE A 10 -25.91 17.59 -9.48
C PHE A 10 -26.47 17.05 -8.16
N ASP A 11 -27.17 15.92 -8.19
CA ASP A 11 -27.45 15.14 -6.98
C ASP A 11 -26.20 14.37 -6.52
N LEU A 12 -26.24 13.74 -5.34
CA LEU A 12 -25.06 13.07 -4.76
C LEU A 12 -24.66 11.78 -5.49
N ASP A 13 -25.58 11.22 -6.28
CA ASP A 13 -25.36 10.11 -7.21
C ASP A 13 -24.78 10.57 -8.57
N GLY A 14 -24.47 11.86 -8.71
CA GLY A 14 -23.88 12.43 -9.92
C GLY A 14 -24.89 12.79 -11.01
N GLN A 15 -26.19 12.54 -10.81
CA GLN A 15 -27.23 12.89 -11.77
C GLN A 15 -27.31 14.41 -11.93
N PHE A 16 -27.39 14.86 -13.18
CA PHE A 16 -27.56 16.28 -13.50
C PHE A 16 -28.92 16.75 -13.00
N ARG A 17 -28.92 17.89 -12.30
CA ARG A 17 -30.15 18.45 -11.73
C ARG A 17 -30.55 19.79 -12.31
N SER A 18 -29.63 20.74 -12.45
CA SER A 18 -29.95 22.03 -13.04
C SER A 18 -28.73 22.81 -13.54
N MET A 19 -28.96 23.71 -14.49
CA MET A 19 -27.99 24.67 -14.99
C MET A 19 -28.70 26.01 -15.21
N PRO A 20 -28.21 27.11 -14.61
CA PRO A 20 -28.78 28.44 -14.85
C PRO A 20 -28.72 28.84 -16.33
N GLU A 21 -29.76 29.52 -16.82
CA GLU A 21 -29.84 30.10 -18.18
C GLU A 21 -29.77 29.08 -19.35
N PHE A 22 -30.11 27.81 -19.10
CA PHE A 22 -30.04 26.74 -20.12
C PHE A 22 -31.39 26.33 -20.72
N ASP A 23 -32.49 27.03 -20.38
CA ASP A 23 -33.85 26.68 -20.82
C ASP A 23 -34.03 26.67 -22.35
N ALA A 24 -33.22 27.46 -23.07
CA ALA A 24 -33.27 27.57 -24.54
C ALA A 24 -32.23 26.68 -25.26
N VAL A 25 -31.42 25.91 -24.52
CA VAL A 25 -30.40 25.04 -25.10
C VAL A 25 -31.08 23.79 -25.67
N GLU A 26 -30.91 23.57 -26.97
CA GLU A 26 -31.48 22.40 -27.64
C GLU A 26 -30.79 21.11 -27.18
N ASN A 27 -31.56 20.05 -26.98
CA ASN A 27 -31.09 18.73 -26.54
C ASN A 27 -30.31 18.77 -25.22
N PHE A 28 -30.82 19.49 -24.22
CA PHE A 28 -30.23 19.58 -22.90
C PHE A 28 -31.29 19.47 -21.78
N PRO A 29 -31.03 18.73 -20.69
CA PRO A 29 -29.88 17.85 -20.49
C PRO A 29 -30.03 16.49 -21.19
N THR A 30 -28.93 15.76 -21.30
CA THR A 30 -28.87 14.35 -21.71
C THR A 30 -28.13 13.52 -20.66
N ASP A 31 -28.09 12.20 -20.81
CA ASP A 31 -27.31 11.33 -19.92
C ASP A 31 -25.80 11.68 -19.91
N ALA A 32 -25.30 12.28 -20.99
CA ALA A 32 -23.91 12.76 -21.08
C ALA A 32 -23.64 14.02 -20.22
N ASP A 33 -24.69 14.65 -19.69
CA ASP A 33 -24.57 15.80 -18.79
C ASP A 33 -24.44 15.41 -17.32
N HIS A 34 -24.63 14.14 -16.98
CA HIS A 34 -24.35 13.60 -15.64
C HIS A 34 -22.85 13.59 -15.37
N LEU A 35 -22.47 13.54 -14.08
CA LEU A 35 -21.08 13.27 -13.72
C LEU A 35 -20.72 11.83 -14.12
N GLN A 36 -19.49 11.66 -14.60
CA GLN A 36 -18.94 10.33 -14.85
C GLN A 36 -18.90 9.55 -13.53
N SER A 37 -19.51 8.36 -13.51
CA SER A 37 -19.37 7.41 -12.42
C SER A 37 -18.14 6.53 -12.65
N PHE A 38 -17.49 6.18 -11.55
CA PHE A 38 -16.35 5.26 -11.52
C PHE A 38 -16.69 4.09 -10.60
N PRO A 39 -16.21 2.86 -10.91
CA PRO A 39 -16.39 1.73 -10.01
C PRO A 39 -15.81 2.04 -8.63
N LEU A 40 -16.57 1.67 -7.60
CA LEU A 40 -16.19 1.77 -6.19
C LEU A 40 -16.44 0.41 -5.55
N ALA A 41 -15.41 -0.16 -4.97
CA ALA A 41 -15.47 -1.38 -4.19
C ALA A 41 -15.17 -1.06 -2.71
N GLU A 42 -15.69 -1.88 -1.82
CA GLU A 42 -15.44 -1.80 -0.38
C GLU A 42 -14.88 -3.14 0.09
N TRP A 43 -13.82 -3.07 0.88
CA TRP A 43 -13.18 -4.23 1.50
C TRP A 43 -12.86 -3.92 2.96
N ASN A 44 -13.58 -4.57 3.88
CA ASN A 44 -13.42 -4.38 5.34
C ASN A 44 -13.43 -2.90 5.77
N GLY A 45 -14.32 -2.09 5.19
CA GLY A 45 -14.43 -0.66 5.48
C GLY A 45 -13.42 0.25 4.74
N LEU A 46 -12.49 -0.32 3.97
CA LEU A 46 -11.60 0.41 3.08
C LEU A 46 -12.23 0.53 1.68
N LEU A 47 -12.16 1.73 1.10
CA LEU A 47 -12.77 2.04 -0.20
C LEU A 47 -11.71 2.06 -1.31
N PHE A 48 -12.02 1.39 -2.42
CA PHE A 48 -11.15 1.26 -3.58
C PHE A 48 -11.88 1.75 -4.82
N ASN A 49 -11.23 2.59 -5.62
CA ASN A 49 -11.77 3.06 -6.88
C ASN A 49 -10.80 2.78 -8.04
N THR A 50 -11.33 2.81 -9.25
CA THR A 50 -10.56 2.63 -10.49
C THR A 50 -11.19 3.44 -11.61
N ILE A 51 -10.43 3.70 -12.67
CA ILE A 51 -10.93 4.40 -13.85
C ILE A 51 -11.80 3.46 -14.69
N SER A 52 -11.41 2.19 -14.81
CA SER A 52 -12.05 1.26 -15.75
C SER A 52 -11.94 -0.23 -15.41
N ALA A 53 -11.20 -0.62 -14.37
CA ALA A 53 -11.12 -2.03 -13.99
C ALA A 53 -12.43 -2.48 -13.32
N ASP A 54 -12.81 -3.74 -13.53
CA ASP A 54 -14.08 -4.29 -13.04
C ASP A 54 -13.93 -5.58 -12.21
N ASP A 55 -12.71 -6.08 -12.00
CA ASP A 55 -12.44 -7.29 -11.22
C ASP A 55 -11.70 -6.97 -9.91
N PHE A 56 -12.44 -6.48 -8.92
CA PHE A 56 -11.89 -6.16 -7.60
C PHE A 56 -11.56 -7.42 -6.79
N GLU A 57 -12.34 -8.48 -6.99
CA GLU A 57 -12.21 -9.76 -6.31
C GLU A 57 -10.86 -10.41 -6.62
N SER A 58 -10.41 -10.39 -7.88
CA SER A 58 -9.07 -10.87 -8.23
C SER A 58 -7.96 -9.98 -7.63
N PHE A 59 -8.18 -8.66 -7.57
CA PHE A 59 -7.20 -7.72 -7.01
C PHE A 59 -6.93 -7.97 -5.52
N ILE A 60 -7.98 -8.23 -4.73
CA ILE A 60 -7.85 -8.44 -3.27
C ILE A 60 -7.70 -9.92 -2.89
N GLY A 61 -7.92 -10.85 -3.82
CA GLY A 61 -8.05 -12.28 -3.53
C GLY A 61 -6.87 -12.90 -2.80
N GLU A 62 -5.63 -12.54 -3.16
CA GLU A 62 -4.43 -13.05 -2.50
C GLU A 62 -4.26 -12.49 -1.07
N VAL A 63 -4.71 -11.26 -0.84
CA VAL A 63 -4.77 -10.67 0.50
C VAL A 63 -5.81 -11.43 1.34
N GLU A 64 -7.02 -11.57 0.83
CA GLU A 64 -8.11 -12.31 1.50
C GLU A 64 -7.74 -13.77 1.82
N ALA A 65 -7.07 -14.46 0.89
CA ALA A 65 -6.64 -15.84 1.09
C ALA A 65 -5.65 -16.00 2.26
N ARG A 66 -4.87 -14.96 2.57
CA ARG A 66 -3.88 -14.99 3.66
C ARG A 66 -4.40 -14.38 4.96
N VAL A 67 -5.16 -13.29 4.89
CA VAL A 67 -5.52 -12.50 6.08
C VAL A 67 -7.02 -12.36 6.32
N GLY A 68 -7.88 -13.01 5.52
CA GLY A 68 -9.34 -12.94 5.68
C GLY A 68 -9.90 -13.50 7.00
N TRP A 69 -9.05 -14.09 7.84
CA TRP A 69 -9.39 -14.50 9.20
C TRP A 69 -9.30 -13.35 10.22
N LEU A 70 -8.61 -12.26 9.88
CA LEU A 70 -8.53 -11.06 10.73
C LEU A 70 -9.85 -10.27 10.66
N PRO A 71 -10.37 -9.78 11.79
CA PRO A 71 -11.59 -8.96 11.82
C PRO A 71 -11.26 -7.50 11.46
N ILE A 72 -10.79 -7.27 10.23
CA ILE A 72 -10.29 -5.95 9.78
C ILE A 72 -11.40 -4.89 9.84
N ASP A 73 -12.64 -5.28 9.58
CA ASP A 73 -13.83 -4.42 9.69
C ASP A 73 -14.09 -3.91 11.11
N ALA A 74 -13.56 -4.59 12.13
CA ALA A 74 -13.63 -4.17 13.54
C ALA A 74 -12.45 -3.28 13.97
N PHE A 75 -11.42 -3.12 13.14
CA PHE A 75 -10.28 -2.29 13.49
C PHE A 75 -10.66 -0.81 13.54
N THR A 76 -10.06 -0.08 14.46
CA THR A 76 -10.34 1.35 14.63
C THR A 76 -9.23 2.19 14.01
N HIS A 77 -9.59 3.13 13.14
CA HIS A 77 -8.63 4.10 12.60
C HIS A 77 -8.05 4.95 13.73
N ASP A 78 -6.74 4.89 13.90
CA ASP A 78 -5.98 5.68 14.85
C ASP A 78 -5.33 6.87 14.13
N SER A 79 -5.93 8.05 14.30
CA SER A 79 -5.43 9.28 13.68
C SER A 79 -4.02 9.67 14.13
N SER A 80 -3.54 9.18 15.28
CA SER A 80 -2.17 9.46 15.71
C SER A 80 -1.12 8.74 14.86
N ARG A 81 -1.55 7.70 14.13
CA ARG A 81 -0.72 6.94 13.18
C ARG A 81 -0.87 7.43 11.75
N HIS A 82 -1.72 8.42 11.50
CA HIS A 82 -1.81 9.05 10.19
C HIS A 82 -0.61 9.96 9.96
N ARG A 83 0.16 9.66 8.92
CA ARG A 83 1.37 10.40 8.55
C ARG A 83 1.39 10.63 7.05
N GLU A 84 1.89 11.80 6.66
CA GLU A 84 2.01 12.20 5.27
C GLU A 84 3.30 12.97 5.10
N TYR A 85 4.13 12.54 4.15
CA TYR A 85 5.35 13.25 3.77
C TYR A 85 5.63 13.10 2.28
N THR A 86 6.41 14.03 1.75
CA THR A 86 6.90 13.98 0.37
C THR A 86 8.39 13.71 0.39
N ILE A 87 8.83 12.79 -0.47
CA ILE A 87 10.24 12.47 -0.69
C ILE A 87 10.69 12.97 -2.07
N ASP A 88 11.94 13.39 -2.17
CA ASP A 88 12.56 13.78 -3.44
C ASP A 88 13.11 12.53 -4.18
N SER A 89 12.20 11.62 -4.53
CA SER A 89 12.50 10.38 -5.27
C SER A 89 11.34 9.94 -6.17
N ASN A 90 11.68 9.23 -7.25
CA ASN A 90 10.73 8.53 -8.09
C ASN A 90 10.02 7.43 -7.28
N TRP A 91 8.71 7.28 -7.50
CA TRP A 91 7.88 6.34 -6.74
C TRP A 91 8.34 4.89 -6.88
N ALA A 92 8.90 4.51 -8.04
CA ALA A 92 9.37 3.16 -8.27
C ALA A 92 10.56 2.81 -7.37
N LEU A 93 11.43 3.77 -7.04
CA LEU A 93 12.54 3.54 -6.11
C LEU A 93 12.05 3.31 -4.67
N TYR A 94 10.92 3.91 -4.30
CA TYR A 94 10.30 3.65 -3.00
C TYR A 94 9.70 2.24 -2.95
N VAL A 95 9.06 1.82 -4.04
CA VAL A 95 8.54 0.45 -4.17
C VAL A 95 9.67 -0.57 -4.20
N ASP A 96 10.77 -0.30 -4.92
CA ASP A 96 11.97 -1.14 -4.92
C ASP A 96 12.47 -1.42 -3.49
N ASN A 97 12.61 -0.36 -2.69
CA ASN A 97 13.04 -0.45 -1.29
C ASN A 97 12.10 -1.34 -0.45
N TYR A 98 10.79 -1.20 -0.64
CA TYR A 98 9.82 -1.99 0.11
C TYR A 98 9.83 -3.48 -0.27
N LEU A 99 10.12 -3.82 -1.53
CA LEU A 99 9.93 -5.16 -2.11
C LEU A 99 11.06 -6.17 -1.82
N GLU A 100 11.94 -5.85 -0.88
CA GLU A 100 13.02 -6.72 -0.42
C GLU A 100 13.37 -6.47 1.04
N GLY A 101 13.75 -7.53 1.74
CA GLY A 101 14.30 -7.45 3.11
C GLY A 101 15.83 -7.40 3.16
N PHE A 102 16.52 -7.40 2.02
CA PHE A 102 17.97 -7.49 1.91
C PHE A 102 18.69 -6.33 2.60
N HIS A 103 18.12 -5.12 2.57
CA HIS A 103 18.70 -3.97 3.27
C HIS A 103 18.48 -4.00 4.79
N ILE A 104 17.51 -4.77 5.31
CA ILE A 104 17.10 -4.75 6.73
C ILE A 104 18.29 -4.94 7.69
N PRO A 105 19.16 -5.96 7.54
CA PRO A 105 20.27 -6.16 8.49
C PRO A 105 21.32 -5.04 8.48
N PHE A 106 21.35 -4.23 7.42
CA PHE A 106 22.33 -3.16 7.24
C PHE A 106 21.79 -1.79 7.64
N VAL A 107 20.46 -1.65 7.71
CA VAL A 107 19.76 -0.37 7.84
C VAL A 107 18.93 -0.33 9.11
N HIS A 108 18.14 -1.36 9.38
CA HIS A 108 17.14 -1.38 10.45
C HIS A 108 17.54 -2.35 11.56
N GLY A 109 18.42 -1.91 12.47
CA GLY A 109 18.88 -2.75 13.58
C GLY A 109 17.74 -3.30 14.45
N ASP A 110 16.76 -2.45 14.80
CA ASP A 110 15.67 -2.84 15.69
C ASP A 110 14.68 -3.81 15.00
N LEU A 111 14.41 -3.61 13.70
CA LEU A 111 13.58 -4.53 12.92
C LEU A 111 14.29 -5.88 12.70
N HIS A 112 15.60 -5.85 12.50
CA HIS A 112 16.42 -7.05 12.40
C HIS A 112 16.36 -7.89 13.69
N ASP A 113 16.37 -7.26 14.86
CA ASP A 113 16.27 -7.96 16.14
C ASP A 113 14.89 -8.64 16.33
N ALA A 114 13.82 -8.08 15.75
CA ALA A 114 12.48 -8.64 15.83
C ALA A 114 12.23 -9.82 14.86
N LEU A 115 12.97 -9.89 13.75
CA LEU A 115 12.73 -10.83 12.66
C LEU A 115 13.84 -11.87 12.50
N ASP A 116 13.46 -13.12 12.22
CA ASP A 116 14.37 -14.12 11.69
C ASP A 116 14.57 -13.84 10.18
N TYR A 117 15.67 -13.15 9.88
CA TYR A 117 16.03 -12.75 8.53
C TYR A 117 16.25 -13.94 7.58
N ASP A 118 16.74 -15.08 8.08
CA ASP A 118 17.01 -16.26 7.25
C ASP A 118 15.72 -17.02 6.93
N ALA A 119 14.69 -16.87 7.76
CA ALA A 119 13.36 -17.44 7.54
C ALA A 119 12.39 -16.50 6.80
N TYR A 120 12.79 -15.25 6.53
CA TYR A 120 12.02 -14.29 5.74
C TYR A 120 11.76 -14.82 4.32
N SER A 121 10.51 -14.75 3.85
CA SER A 121 10.13 -15.27 2.53
C SER A 121 9.36 -14.26 1.69
N THR A 122 9.42 -14.47 0.37
CA THR A 122 8.75 -13.64 -0.63
C THR A 122 7.98 -14.54 -1.59
N GLU A 123 6.70 -14.26 -1.73
CA GLU A 123 5.78 -14.91 -2.66
C GLU A 123 5.33 -13.89 -3.72
N LEU A 124 5.28 -14.31 -4.98
CA LEU A 124 4.91 -13.48 -6.12
C LEU A 124 3.54 -13.90 -6.62
N PHE A 125 2.66 -12.93 -6.89
CA PHE A 125 1.34 -13.18 -7.48
C PHE A 125 1.02 -12.15 -8.57
N ASP A 126 -0.07 -12.35 -9.30
CA ASP A 126 -0.45 -11.41 -10.36
C ASP A 126 -0.89 -10.07 -9.74
N GLY A 127 -0.28 -8.97 -10.18
CA GLY A 127 -0.56 -7.65 -9.63
C GLY A 127 0.07 -7.35 -8.27
N GLY A 128 0.92 -8.22 -7.68
CA GLY A 128 1.53 -7.92 -6.39
C GLY A 128 2.61 -8.87 -5.87
N VAL A 129 3.04 -8.60 -4.64
CA VAL A 129 4.07 -9.35 -3.90
C VAL A 129 3.63 -9.47 -2.44
N LEU A 130 3.79 -10.65 -1.85
CA LEU A 130 3.64 -10.90 -0.42
C LEU A 130 5.02 -11.20 0.17
N GLN A 131 5.39 -10.49 1.22
CA GLN A 131 6.54 -10.82 2.04
C GLN A 131 6.10 -11.23 3.44
N ILE A 132 6.73 -12.26 3.99
CA ILE A 132 6.32 -12.88 5.24
C ILE A 132 7.48 -12.75 6.23
N GLY A 133 7.27 -11.96 7.27
CA GLY A 133 8.20 -11.81 8.38
C GLY A 133 7.98 -12.90 9.42
N ILE A 134 9.05 -13.61 9.76
CA ILE A 134 9.06 -14.62 10.84
C ILE A 134 9.63 -13.96 12.10
N ALA A 135 8.95 -14.10 13.23
CA ALA A 135 9.40 -13.56 14.52
C ALA A 135 10.54 -14.40 15.09
N ASN A 136 11.52 -13.75 15.69
CA ASN A 136 12.50 -14.43 16.55
C ASN A 136 11.84 -15.01 17.81
N ASP A 137 12.51 -15.96 18.46
CA ASP A 137 12.00 -16.60 19.68
C ASP A 137 11.68 -15.56 20.78
N GLY A 138 10.41 -15.52 21.20
CA GLY A 138 9.94 -14.62 22.25
C GLY A 138 9.38 -13.28 21.75
N GLU A 139 9.48 -12.99 20.46
CA GLU A 139 8.89 -11.81 19.84
C GLU A 139 7.38 -12.01 19.54
N PRO A 140 6.59 -10.92 19.51
CA PRO A 140 5.19 -11.00 19.13
C PRO A 140 4.98 -11.58 17.73
N CYS A 141 4.01 -12.47 17.61
CA CYS A 141 3.56 -13.07 16.36
C CYS A 141 2.04 -13.26 16.38
N PHE A 142 1.46 -13.59 15.23
CA PHE A 142 0.05 -13.92 15.11
C PHE A 142 -0.28 -15.26 15.75
N ASP A 143 -1.45 -15.33 16.41
CA ASP A 143 -2.09 -16.59 16.78
C ASP A 143 -2.92 -17.09 15.58
N LEU A 144 -2.29 -17.89 14.72
CA LEU A 144 -2.90 -18.35 13.47
C LEU A 144 -3.92 -19.46 13.72
N PRO A 145 -5.11 -19.42 13.09
CA PRO A 145 -6.13 -20.44 13.27
C PRO A 145 -5.73 -21.79 12.64
N GLU A 146 -6.23 -22.89 13.20
CA GLU A 146 -6.06 -24.23 12.60
C GLU A 146 -6.54 -24.24 11.14
N GLY A 147 -5.70 -24.75 10.24
CA GLY A 147 -5.99 -24.80 8.80
C GLY A 147 -5.48 -23.60 7.99
N HIS A 148 -4.94 -22.57 8.65
CA HIS A 148 -4.21 -21.49 7.97
C HIS A 148 -2.96 -22.05 7.24
N PRO A 149 -2.59 -21.56 6.04
CA PRO A 149 -1.41 -22.01 5.29
C PRO A 149 -0.12 -21.96 6.10
N ASP A 150 0.02 -20.93 6.94
CA ASP A 150 1.19 -20.71 7.79
C ASP A 150 1.04 -21.23 9.23
N PHE A 151 0.00 -22.04 9.52
CA PHE A 151 -0.26 -22.54 10.87
C PHE A 151 0.97 -23.24 11.48
N GLY A 152 1.29 -22.88 12.73
CA GLY A 152 2.45 -23.40 13.45
C GLY A 152 3.76 -22.64 13.20
N GLN A 153 3.76 -21.59 12.38
CA GLN A 153 4.88 -20.67 12.22
C GLN A 153 4.68 -19.42 13.08
N ASN A 154 5.79 -18.84 13.58
CA ASN A 154 5.76 -17.60 14.36
C ASN A 154 5.71 -16.39 13.42
N ILE A 155 4.59 -16.15 12.74
CA ILE A 155 4.50 -15.04 11.78
C ILE A 155 4.45 -13.69 12.52
N ALA A 156 5.47 -12.86 12.34
CA ALA A 156 5.54 -11.50 12.89
C ALA A 156 4.69 -10.52 12.09
N ALA A 157 4.67 -10.66 10.76
CA ALA A 157 4.02 -9.72 9.87
C ALA A 157 3.76 -10.29 8.48
N TYR A 158 2.72 -9.78 7.83
CA TYR A 158 2.49 -9.93 6.39
C TYR A 158 2.60 -8.57 5.70
N TYR A 159 3.44 -8.49 4.69
CA TYR A 159 3.72 -7.27 3.93
C TYR A 159 3.26 -7.46 2.49
N PHE A 160 2.08 -6.94 2.16
CA PHE A 160 1.58 -6.97 0.80
C PHE A 160 1.93 -5.68 0.07
N TRP A 161 2.49 -5.80 -1.13
CA TRP A 161 2.47 -4.73 -2.12
C TRP A 161 1.50 -5.12 -3.24
N LEU A 162 0.58 -4.21 -3.57
CA LEU A 162 -0.34 -4.31 -4.68
C LEU A 162 -0.07 -3.17 -5.67
N HIS A 163 0.08 -3.53 -6.94
CA HIS A 163 0.32 -2.58 -8.01
C HIS A 163 -0.86 -1.58 -8.11
N PRO A 164 -0.60 -0.26 -8.29
CA PRO A 164 0.72 0.33 -8.50
C PRO A 164 1.48 0.72 -7.22
N GLY A 165 0.81 1.08 -6.13
CA GLY A 165 1.47 1.74 -5.00
C GLY A 165 0.76 1.56 -3.67
N LEU A 166 0.02 0.47 -3.49
CA LEU A 166 -0.63 0.16 -2.23
C LEU A 166 0.23 -0.83 -1.45
N MET A 167 0.45 -0.55 -0.16
CA MET A 167 1.07 -1.49 0.77
C MET A 167 0.10 -1.77 1.92
N LEU A 168 -0.12 -3.04 2.23
CA LEU A 168 -0.90 -3.48 3.38
C LEU A 168 0.02 -4.28 4.30
N ASN A 169 0.34 -3.72 5.45
CA ASN A 169 1.22 -4.33 6.45
C ASN A 169 0.40 -4.78 7.64
N PHE A 170 0.27 -6.09 7.82
CA PHE A 170 -0.45 -6.69 8.93
C PHE A 170 0.54 -7.05 10.04
N TYR A 171 0.23 -6.61 11.25
CA TYR A 171 0.95 -6.91 12.47
C TYR A 171 -0.04 -7.43 13.53
N PRO A 172 0.44 -8.06 14.62
CA PRO A 172 -0.42 -8.48 15.73
C PRO A 172 -1.26 -7.34 16.33
N TRP A 173 -0.81 -6.08 16.23
CA TRP A 173 -1.58 -4.93 16.70
C TRP A 173 -2.68 -4.45 15.74
N GLY A 174 -2.60 -4.78 14.45
CA GLY A 174 -3.52 -4.28 13.43
C GLY A 174 -2.92 -4.11 12.04
N LEU A 175 -3.42 -3.15 11.29
CA LEU A 175 -3.08 -2.90 9.89
C LEU A 175 -2.46 -1.50 9.70
N SER A 176 -1.29 -1.43 9.07
CA SER A 176 -0.75 -0.21 8.49
C SER A 176 -0.95 -0.21 6.98
N VAL A 177 -1.71 0.75 6.47
CA VAL A 177 -1.91 0.99 5.04
C VAL A 177 -0.97 2.10 4.59
N ASN A 178 -0.15 1.84 3.57
CA ASN A 178 0.75 2.85 3.01
C ASN A 178 0.39 3.08 1.54
N LEU A 179 0.25 4.33 1.14
CA LEU A 179 -0.03 4.75 -0.23
C LEU A 179 1.18 5.47 -0.80
N VAL A 180 1.68 4.99 -1.93
CA VAL A 180 2.77 5.58 -2.70
C VAL A 180 2.19 6.34 -3.88
N ILE A 181 2.17 7.66 -3.78
CA ILE A 181 1.47 8.54 -4.73
C ILE A 181 2.50 9.35 -5.53
N PRO A 182 2.69 9.08 -6.83
CA PRO A 182 3.61 9.85 -7.66
C PRO A 182 3.09 11.29 -7.87
N GLU A 183 3.95 12.29 -7.66
CA GLU A 183 3.63 13.71 -7.89
C GLU A 183 4.40 14.29 -9.09
N SER A 184 5.65 13.86 -9.28
CA SER A 184 6.46 14.12 -10.47
C SER A 184 7.40 12.95 -10.73
N VAL A 185 8.25 13.07 -11.75
CA VAL A 185 9.25 12.05 -12.09
C VAL A 185 10.28 11.80 -10.98
N ASP A 186 10.40 12.72 -10.03
CA ASP A 186 11.39 12.77 -8.96
C ASP A 186 10.79 13.17 -7.60
N LYS A 187 9.46 13.13 -7.47
CA LYS A 187 8.75 13.39 -6.21
C LYS A 187 7.60 12.44 -6.01
N THR A 188 7.52 11.94 -4.78
CA THR A 188 6.51 10.97 -4.37
C THR A 188 5.98 11.35 -3.00
N ARG A 189 4.67 11.31 -2.84
CA ARG A 189 3.99 11.50 -1.57
C ARG A 189 3.65 10.14 -0.98
N ILE A 190 4.04 9.94 0.27
CA ILE A 190 3.77 8.72 1.02
C ILE A 190 2.74 9.06 2.10
N VAL A 191 1.67 8.27 2.16
CA VAL A 191 0.59 8.44 3.14
C VAL A 191 0.44 7.14 3.93
N TYR A 192 0.40 7.24 5.25
CA TYR A 192 0.21 6.12 6.16
C TYR A 192 -1.10 6.25 6.90
N HIS A 193 -1.83 5.15 7.04
CA HIS A 193 -2.98 5.01 7.91
C HIS A 193 -2.81 3.81 8.84
N GLY A 194 -3.07 3.99 10.14
CA GLY A 194 -3.06 2.90 11.11
C GLY A 194 -4.49 2.52 11.53
N PHE A 195 -4.80 1.24 11.49
CA PHE A 195 -6.05 0.65 11.96
C PHE A 195 -5.73 -0.37 13.05
N VAL A 196 -6.10 -0.06 14.30
CA VAL A 196 -5.72 -0.84 15.47
C VAL A 196 -6.80 -1.88 15.78
N GLY A 197 -6.39 -3.14 15.90
CA GLY A 197 -7.21 -4.26 16.34
C GLY A 197 -6.90 -4.72 17.77
N ASP A 198 -5.64 -4.60 18.20
CA ASP A 198 -5.19 -4.91 19.56
C ASP A 198 -4.22 -3.82 20.05
N ASP A 199 -4.71 -2.96 20.95
CA ASP A 199 -3.95 -1.85 21.51
C ASP A 199 -2.79 -2.32 22.41
N SER A 200 -2.91 -3.50 23.00
CA SER A 200 -1.91 -4.06 23.90
C SER A 200 -0.65 -4.50 23.17
N MET A 201 -0.72 -4.65 21.84
CA MET A 201 0.40 -5.05 20.98
C MET A 201 1.11 -3.86 20.32
N LEU A 202 0.59 -2.64 20.48
CA LEU A 202 1.22 -1.45 19.91
C LEU A 202 2.64 -1.24 20.49
N GLY A 203 3.58 -0.88 19.63
CA GLY A 203 4.96 -0.63 20.05
C GLY A 203 5.80 -1.88 20.30
N LYS A 204 5.34 -3.06 19.86
CA LYS A 204 6.04 -4.34 20.06
C LYS A 204 6.31 -5.06 18.74
N GLY A 205 7.37 -5.88 18.72
CA GLY A 205 7.75 -6.71 17.59
C GLY A 205 8.07 -5.90 16.33
N ALA A 206 7.94 -6.55 15.17
CA ALA A 206 8.28 -5.97 13.87
C ALA A 206 7.51 -4.69 13.51
N GLY A 207 6.34 -4.46 14.13
CA GLY A 207 5.52 -3.27 13.93
C GLY A 207 5.67 -2.21 15.04
N GLY A 208 6.69 -2.31 15.88
CA GLY A 208 6.83 -1.51 17.10
C GLY A 208 7.29 -0.07 16.87
N ASP A 209 8.26 0.15 15.98
CA ASP A 209 8.83 1.48 15.70
C ASP A 209 8.86 1.76 14.19
N LEU A 210 7.66 1.87 13.61
CA LEU A 210 7.48 2.14 12.19
C LEU A 210 8.07 3.51 11.79
N ASP A 211 7.91 4.52 12.64
CA ASP A 211 8.38 5.89 12.39
C ASP A 211 9.89 5.94 12.15
N LYS A 212 10.67 5.19 12.94
CA LYS A 212 12.12 5.11 12.76
C LYS A 212 12.50 4.40 11.46
N VAL A 213 11.89 3.24 11.20
CA VAL A 213 12.15 2.44 10.00
C VAL A 213 11.87 3.26 8.74
N GLU A 214 10.73 3.94 8.69
CA GLU A 214 10.33 4.77 7.55
C GLU A 214 11.28 5.95 7.30
N ALA A 215 11.80 6.58 8.36
CA ALA A 215 12.77 7.68 8.24
C ALA A 215 14.13 7.20 7.71
N GLU A 216 14.55 5.98 8.10
CA GLU A 216 15.76 5.33 7.59
C GLU A 216 15.60 5.00 6.10
N ASP A 217 14.44 4.48 5.69
CA ASP A 217 14.08 4.20 4.29
C ASP A 217 14.13 5.45 3.42
N GLN A 218 13.54 6.56 3.90
CA GLN A 218 13.54 7.82 3.15
C GLN A 218 14.97 8.24 2.78
N PHE A 219 15.90 8.17 3.74
CA PHE A 219 17.28 8.58 3.50
C PHE A 219 17.94 7.74 2.39
N ILE A 220 17.67 6.44 2.37
CA ILE A 220 18.22 5.51 1.38
C ILE A 220 17.64 5.76 0.00
N VAL A 221 16.32 5.88 -0.08
CA VAL A 221 15.60 6.06 -1.35
C VAL A 221 16.00 7.38 -2.03
N GLU A 222 16.11 8.47 -1.28
CA GLU A 222 16.59 9.76 -1.82
C GLU A 222 18.08 9.71 -2.20
N GLY A 223 18.88 8.92 -1.48
CA GLY A 223 20.27 8.62 -1.85
C GLY A 223 20.34 7.87 -3.18
N CYS A 224 19.49 6.86 -3.37
CA CYS A 224 19.37 6.10 -4.60
C CYS A 224 18.95 7.00 -5.77
N GLN A 225 17.94 7.87 -5.59
CA GLN A 225 17.51 8.85 -6.60
C GLN A 225 18.69 9.70 -7.09
N LYS A 226 19.51 10.23 -6.17
CA LYS A 226 20.71 11.01 -6.52
C LYS A 226 21.70 10.18 -7.33
N GLY A 227 21.88 8.92 -6.97
CA GLY A 227 22.75 7.97 -7.67
C GLY A 227 22.29 7.68 -9.11
N VAL A 228 21.03 7.29 -9.28
CA VAL A 228 20.46 6.93 -10.60
C VAL A 228 20.31 8.14 -11.53
N SER A 229 20.27 9.35 -10.98
CA SER A 229 20.27 10.61 -11.76
C SER A 229 21.63 10.95 -12.36
N SER A 230 22.70 10.22 -12.00
CA SER A 230 24.03 10.42 -12.57
C SER A 230 24.09 9.96 -14.03
N VAL A 231 24.72 10.77 -14.88
CA VAL A 231 25.00 10.40 -16.29
C VAL A 231 25.88 9.14 -16.43
N ALA A 232 26.57 8.76 -15.36
CA ALA A 232 27.42 7.56 -15.32
C ALA A 232 26.66 6.29 -14.90
N TYR A 233 25.41 6.43 -14.42
CA TYR A 233 24.58 5.28 -14.08
C TYR A 233 23.96 4.70 -15.36
N GLU A 234 24.07 3.37 -15.54
CA GLU A 234 23.47 2.66 -16.67
C GLU A 234 22.27 1.82 -16.19
N ARG A 235 22.49 0.91 -15.23
CA ARG A 235 21.48 0.02 -14.65
C ARG A 235 21.98 -0.73 -13.42
N GLY A 236 21.04 -1.17 -12.59
CA GLY A 236 21.26 -2.15 -11.52
C GLY A 236 21.19 -3.61 -11.99
N ARG A 237 21.51 -4.54 -11.09
CA ARG A 237 21.26 -5.97 -11.26
C ARG A 237 20.61 -6.49 -9.99
N TYR A 238 19.56 -7.28 -10.14
CA TYR A 238 18.87 -7.91 -9.02
C TYR A 238 19.60 -9.16 -8.55
N SER A 239 19.66 -9.34 -7.24
CA SER A 239 20.01 -10.58 -6.56
C SER A 239 18.90 -11.60 -6.74
N PRO A 240 19.13 -12.74 -7.42
CA PRO A 240 18.09 -13.74 -7.67
C PRO A 240 17.48 -14.35 -6.41
N THR A 241 18.20 -14.31 -5.27
CA THR A 241 17.76 -14.90 -4.00
C THR A 241 17.21 -13.88 -3.01
N LYS A 242 17.35 -12.58 -3.29
CA LYS A 242 16.99 -11.52 -2.34
C LYS A 242 16.08 -10.44 -2.90
N GLU A 243 16.06 -10.24 -4.22
CA GLU A 243 15.32 -9.15 -4.89
C GLU A 243 14.31 -9.70 -5.91
N ALA A 244 13.69 -10.85 -5.61
CA ALA A 244 12.69 -11.46 -6.47
C ALA A 244 11.43 -10.58 -6.62
N GLY A 245 11.00 -9.93 -5.53
CA GLY A 245 9.90 -8.97 -5.52
C GLY A 245 10.18 -7.76 -6.41
N VAL A 246 11.35 -7.14 -6.23
CA VAL A 246 11.82 -6.00 -7.04
C VAL A 246 11.87 -6.34 -8.53
N HIS A 247 12.39 -7.52 -8.88
CA HIS A 247 12.42 -7.97 -10.27
C HIS A 247 11.00 -8.21 -10.83
N HIS A 248 10.09 -8.79 -10.04
CA HIS A 248 8.70 -9.01 -10.44
C HIS A 248 7.95 -7.68 -10.69
N PHE A 249 8.09 -6.71 -9.81
CA PHE A 249 7.55 -5.36 -9.99
C PHE A 249 8.01 -4.72 -11.31
N HIS A 250 9.30 -4.75 -11.59
CA HIS A 250 9.82 -4.21 -12.85
C HIS A 250 9.33 -4.98 -14.10
N ARG A 251 9.05 -6.28 -13.96
CA ARG A 251 8.39 -7.05 -15.03
C ARG A 251 6.93 -6.64 -15.23
N ILE A 252 6.21 -6.24 -14.19
CA ILE A 252 4.85 -5.69 -14.32
C ILE A 252 4.89 -4.36 -15.08
N LEU A 253 5.84 -3.47 -14.76
CA LEU A 253 5.97 -2.15 -15.40
C LEU A 253 6.34 -2.18 -16.90
N THR A 254 6.82 -3.30 -17.41
CA THR A 254 7.38 -3.42 -18.78
C THR A 254 6.52 -4.25 -19.71
N GLN A 255 5.33 -4.69 -19.26
CA GLN A 255 4.31 -5.36 -20.07
C GLN A 255 3.44 -4.35 -20.81
#